data_AF-A0A4R9IFT4-F1
#
_entry.id   AF-A0A4R9IFT4-F1
#
_cell.length_a   1.000
_cell.length_b   1.000
_cell.length_c   1.000
_cell.angle_alpha   90.00
_cell.angle_beta   90.00
_cell.angle_gamma   90.00
#
_symmetry.space_group_name_H-M   'P 1'
#
loop_
_entity.id
_entity.type
_entity.pdbx_description
1 polymer ?
#
loop_
_entity_poly.entity_id
_entity_poly.type
_entity_poly.pdbx_seq_one_letter_code
_entity_poly.pdbx_strand_id
1 'polypeptide(L)'
;MFRFRSLIFLLLTVYSFSLVHSEGTSPNEIRFRIAKNNVPFKTETNPYYLSHILESRIFQVLKLDFSPEEIVTLVNFILTHASKENPNQIVIPGYEKNLELVIGFRYIEKAGDTLFLVVTNYNIETESIDTSDLQKQLATICQVKSNRFVYFEDLNSEKKIAEYKESGNLLSLANHYLMDEDPDNDSLVNPILESILADQNRNELEKFFAFLTKGQLALIQKNLNLAEEIKSKSLLRIQKIKAEDKEKAEFILKLYSKELEWMKIFENKGTDPLKT
;
A
#
# COMPACT_ATOMS: atom_id res chain seq x y z
N MET A 1 -12.60 -26.43 29.19
CA MET A 1 -11.32 -26.91 28.62
C MET A 1 -11.55 -27.31 27.18
N PHE A 2 -10.62 -26.94 26.31
CA PHE A 2 -10.54 -27.18 24.85
C PHE A 2 -11.16 -26.14 23.90
N ARG A 3 -10.22 -25.51 23.17
CA ARG A 3 -10.26 -25.03 21.77
C ARG A 3 -10.78 -23.61 21.51
N PHE A 4 -9.88 -22.64 21.69
CA PHE A 4 -9.66 -21.54 20.74
C PHE A 4 -8.15 -21.31 20.60
N ARG A 5 -7.49 -22.26 19.92
CA ARG A 5 -6.12 -22.13 19.39
C ARG A 5 -6.20 -22.25 17.87
N SER A 6 -6.78 -21.25 17.21
CA SER A 6 -6.87 -21.23 15.73
C SER A 6 -6.88 -19.82 15.15
N LEU A 7 -6.15 -18.87 15.75
CA LEU A 7 -5.99 -17.52 15.21
C LEU A 7 -4.53 -17.14 14.91
N ILE A 8 -3.66 -18.14 14.71
CA ILE A 8 -2.27 -17.97 14.24
C ILE A 8 -2.14 -18.39 12.76
N PHE A 9 -3.21 -18.88 12.14
CA PHE A 9 -3.14 -19.50 10.81
C PHE A 9 -3.45 -18.59 9.62
N LEU A 10 -3.98 -17.37 9.81
CA LEU A 10 -4.38 -16.51 8.68
C LEU A 10 -3.25 -15.63 8.14
N LEU A 11 -2.14 -15.46 8.88
CA LEU A 11 -0.94 -14.73 8.43
C LEU A 11 0.18 -15.66 7.92
N LEU A 12 -0.04 -16.97 7.95
CA LEU A 12 0.92 -18.00 7.53
C LEU A 12 0.52 -18.73 6.23
N THR A 13 -0.69 -18.53 5.71
CA THR A 13 -1.18 -19.18 4.48
C THR A 13 -0.87 -18.42 3.18
N VAL A 14 -0.21 -17.26 3.23
CA VAL A 14 0.29 -16.56 2.03
C VAL A 14 1.73 -16.99 1.68
N TYR A 15 2.40 -17.76 2.54
CA TYR A 15 3.75 -18.30 2.29
C TYR A 15 3.72 -19.70 1.67
N SER A 16 2.96 -19.87 0.59
CA SER A 16 3.22 -20.97 -0.34
C SER A 16 4.18 -20.46 -1.40
N PHE A 17 5.45 -20.85 -1.26
CA PHE A 17 6.51 -20.66 -2.25
C PHE A 17 6.00 -20.92 -3.67
N SER A 18 5.82 -19.85 -4.42
CA SER A 18 5.97 -19.86 -5.87
C SER A 18 7.22 -19.05 -6.16
N LEU A 19 8.38 -19.73 -6.10
CA LEU A 19 9.57 -19.35 -6.84
C LEU A 19 9.25 -19.51 -8.34
N VAL A 20 8.35 -18.68 -8.85
CA VAL A 20 8.30 -18.37 -10.26
C VAL A 20 9.37 -17.31 -10.43
N HIS A 21 10.50 -17.73 -11.00
CA HIS A 21 11.36 -16.81 -11.72
C HIS A 21 10.44 -15.98 -12.62
N SER A 22 10.19 -14.73 -12.24
CA SER A 22 9.75 -13.73 -13.18
C SER A 22 10.90 -13.60 -14.16
N GLU A 23 10.80 -14.35 -15.27
CA GLU A 23 11.42 -13.92 -16.51
C GLU A 23 10.99 -12.46 -16.70
N GLY A 24 11.99 -11.57 -16.80
CA GLY A 24 11.78 -10.13 -16.81
C GLY A 24 10.66 -9.77 -17.76
N THR A 25 9.51 -9.44 -17.17
CA THR A 25 8.37 -8.90 -17.90
C THR A 25 8.87 -7.62 -18.55
N SER A 26 8.83 -7.59 -19.88
CA SER A 26 8.93 -6.33 -20.64
C SER A 26 8.13 -5.25 -19.89
N PRO A 27 8.61 -3.99 -19.81
CA PRO A 27 7.82 -2.92 -19.21
C PRO A 27 6.46 -2.92 -19.92
N ASN A 28 5.42 -3.32 -19.21
CA ASN A 28 4.10 -3.41 -19.82
C ASN A 28 3.72 -1.99 -20.22
N GLU A 29 3.35 -1.76 -21.47
CA GLU A 29 2.92 -0.44 -21.92
C GLU A 29 1.70 0.01 -21.10
N ILE A 30 1.84 0.99 -20.22
CA ILE A 30 0.71 1.49 -19.42
C ILE A 30 -0.08 2.50 -20.26
N ARG A 31 -1.36 2.22 -20.48
CA ARG A 31 -2.28 3.11 -21.20
C ARG A 31 -3.31 3.71 -20.25
N PHE A 32 -3.66 4.96 -20.50
CA PHE A 32 -4.62 5.72 -19.71
C PHE A 32 -5.87 6.04 -20.52
N ARG A 33 -7.05 5.70 -20.01
CA ARG A 33 -8.34 6.00 -20.66
C ARG A 33 -9.17 6.88 -19.73
N ILE A 34 -9.47 8.08 -20.20
CA ILE A 34 -10.34 9.04 -19.53
C ILE A 34 -11.75 8.93 -20.12
N ALA A 35 -12.77 8.88 -19.28
CA ALA A 35 -14.15 8.90 -19.72
C ALA A 35 -14.48 10.20 -20.49
N LYS A 36 -15.25 10.11 -21.58
CA LYS A 36 -15.52 11.24 -22.51
C LYS A 36 -16.05 12.50 -21.83
N ASN A 37 -16.83 12.37 -20.76
CA ASN A 37 -17.41 13.46 -19.98
C ASN A 37 -16.88 13.47 -18.54
N ASN A 38 -15.60 13.15 -18.35
CA ASN A 38 -15.00 13.10 -17.02
C ASN A 38 -14.95 14.50 -16.39
N VAL A 39 -15.49 14.61 -15.17
CA VAL A 39 -15.38 15.82 -14.34
C VAL A 39 -14.53 15.45 -13.12
N PRO A 40 -13.22 15.76 -13.11
CA PRO A 40 -12.37 15.38 -12.00
C PRO A 40 -12.89 15.92 -10.66
N PHE A 41 -12.94 15.05 -9.66
CA PHE A 41 -13.25 15.42 -8.29
C PHE A 41 -11.95 15.68 -7.53
N LYS A 42 -11.64 16.96 -7.30
CA LYS A 42 -10.42 17.36 -6.60
C LYS A 42 -10.54 17.09 -5.12
N THR A 43 -9.60 16.32 -4.59
CA THR A 43 -9.40 16.09 -3.16
C THR A 43 -7.96 16.48 -2.80
N GLU A 44 -7.78 17.16 -1.68
CA GLU A 44 -6.44 17.35 -1.13
C GLU A 44 -6.03 16.04 -0.46
N THR A 45 -5.06 15.33 -1.04
CA THR A 45 -4.65 14.01 -0.54
C THR A 45 -3.14 13.88 -0.50
N ASN A 46 -2.63 13.18 0.51
CA ASN A 46 -1.24 12.73 0.53
C ASN A 46 -1.10 11.50 -0.40
N PRO A 47 -0.28 11.57 -1.45
CA PRO A 47 -0.14 10.51 -2.45
C PRO A 47 0.36 9.18 -1.85
N TYR A 48 1.05 9.23 -0.70
CA TYR A 48 1.58 8.04 -0.03
C TYR A 48 0.49 7.01 0.28
N TYR A 49 -0.66 7.45 0.80
CA TYR A 49 -1.74 6.54 1.18
C TYR A 49 -2.37 5.86 -0.04
N LEU A 50 -2.54 6.61 -1.14
CA LEU A 50 -3.07 6.05 -2.39
C LEU A 50 -2.12 5.00 -2.95
N SER A 51 -0.83 5.33 -3.09
CA SER A 51 0.16 4.39 -3.61
C SER A 51 0.28 3.16 -2.74
N HIS A 52 0.25 3.31 -1.41
CA HIS A 52 0.38 2.20 -0.48
C HIS A 52 -0.80 1.23 -0.61
N ILE A 53 -2.03 1.75 -0.75
CA ILE A 53 -3.22 0.93 -1.01
C ILE A 53 -3.14 0.25 -2.37
N LEU A 54 -2.73 0.96 -3.43
CA LEU A 54 -2.60 0.36 -4.76
C LEU A 54 -1.55 -0.76 -4.77
N GLU A 55 -0.38 -0.53 -4.17
CA GLU A 55 0.69 -1.52 -4.10
C GLU A 55 0.22 -2.77 -3.34
N SER A 56 -0.31 -2.60 -2.13
CA SER A 56 -0.68 -3.72 -1.24
C SER A 56 -1.94 -4.48 -1.68
N ARG A 57 -2.94 -3.78 -2.25
CA ARG A 57 -4.26 -4.38 -2.55
C ARG A 57 -4.47 -4.72 -4.01
N ILE A 58 -3.71 -4.10 -4.92
CA ILE A 58 -3.88 -4.29 -6.36
C ILE A 58 -2.61 -4.85 -6.98
N PHE A 59 -1.49 -4.15 -6.91
CA PHE A 59 -0.29 -4.49 -7.69
C PHE A 59 0.36 -5.79 -7.22
N GLN A 60 0.54 -6.00 -5.92
CA GLN A 60 1.10 -7.26 -5.40
C GLN A 60 0.20 -8.46 -5.68
N VAL A 61 -1.12 -8.31 -5.56
CA VAL A 61 -2.10 -9.38 -5.87
C VAL A 61 -2.03 -9.77 -7.34
N LEU A 62 -1.85 -8.79 -8.23
CA LEU A 62 -1.70 -8.97 -9.68
C LEU A 62 -0.25 -9.26 -10.10
N LYS A 63 0.68 -9.44 -9.16
CA LYS A 63 2.11 -9.69 -9.44
C LYS A 63 2.73 -8.63 -10.37
N LEU A 64 2.26 -7.39 -10.28
CA LEU A 64 2.78 -6.23 -11.00
C LEU A 64 3.89 -5.58 -10.17
N ASP A 65 5.12 -5.56 -10.69
CA ASP A 65 6.25 -4.85 -10.07
C ASP A 65 6.58 -3.58 -10.86
N PHE A 66 5.72 -2.56 -10.72
CA PHE A 66 5.94 -1.26 -11.37
C PHE A 66 7.20 -0.56 -10.85
N SER A 67 7.93 0.10 -11.74
CA SER A 67 9.01 1.01 -11.37
C SER A 67 8.50 2.22 -10.58
N PRO A 68 9.37 2.91 -9.81
CA PRO A 68 9.02 4.15 -9.13
C PRO A 68 8.39 5.22 -10.05
N GLU A 69 8.89 5.37 -11.28
CA GLU A 69 8.36 6.31 -12.27
C GLU A 69 6.96 5.95 -12.76
N GLU A 70 6.70 4.66 -12.95
CA GLU A 70 5.37 4.16 -13.30
C GLU A 70 4.39 4.39 -12.15
N ILE A 71 4.77 4.12 -10.90
CA ILE A 71 3.94 4.42 -9.72
C ILE A 71 3.58 5.90 -9.67
N VAL A 72 4.56 6.80 -9.83
CA VAL A 72 4.30 8.25 -9.85
C VAL A 72 3.33 8.63 -10.96
N THR A 73 3.46 8.03 -12.13
CA THR A 73 2.57 8.29 -13.28
C THR A 73 1.16 7.79 -13.01
N LEU A 74 1.01 6.58 -12.47
CA LEU A 74 -0.28 5.98 -12.09
C LEU A 74 -0.99 6.80 -11.01
N VAL A 75 -0.28 7.15 -9.93
CA VAL A 75 -0.80 7.93 -8.81
C VAL A 75 -1.21 9.32 -9.27
N ASN A 76 -0.36 10.03 -10.03
CA ASN A 76 -0.70 11.34 -10.58
C ASN A 76 -1.91 11.28 -11.50
N PHE A 77 -2.00 10.27 -12.36
CA PHE A 77 -3.15 10.09 -13.24
C PHE A 77 -4.44 9.91 -12.44
N ILE A 78 -4.42 9.05 -11.42
CA ILE A 78 -5.58 8.82 -10.55
C ILE A 78 -5.99 10.11 -9.84
N LEU A 79 -5.07 10.79 -9.16
CA LEU A 79 -5.35 12.01 -8.41
C LEU A 79 -5.85 13.15 -9.31
N THR A 80 -5.37 13.21 -10.55
CA THR A 80 -5.75 14.26 -11.52
C THR A 80 -7.11 14.00 -12.15
N HIS A 81 -7.46 12.74 -12.39
CA HIS A 81 -8.61 12.41 -13.24
C HIS A 81 -9.76 11.72 -12.53
N ALA A 82 -9.58 11.11 -11.36
CA ALA A 82 -10.65 10.43 -10.64
C ALA A 82 -11.89 11.33 -10.49
N SER A 83 -13.06 10.82 -10.88
CA SER A 83 -14.34 11.53 -10.81
C SER A 83 -15.37 10.73 -10.03
N LYS A 84 -16.52 11.35 -9.73
CA LYS A 84 -17.64 10.67 -9.07
C LYS A 84 -18.56 9.99 -10.08
N GLU A 85 -18.68 10.58 -11.26
CA GLU A 85 -19.70 10.23 -12.24
C GLU A 85 -19.27 9.04 -13.09
N ASN A 86 -18.01 9.00 -13.55
CA ASN A 86 -17.56 8.05 -14.56
C ASN A 86 -16.23 7.39 -14.17
N PRO A 87 -16.12 6.05 -14.23
CA PRO A 87 -14.84 5.39 -14.00
C PRO A 87 -13.84 5.73 -15.11
N ASN A 88 -12.63 6.10 -14.71
CA ASN A 88 -11.47 6.14 -15.59
C ASN A 88 -10.70 4.83 -15.48
N GLN A 89 -9.81 4.56 -16.43
CA GLN A 89 -9.13 3.28 -16.50
C GLN A 89 -7.63 3.43 -16.74
N ILE A 90 -6.88 2.58 -16.06
CA ILE A 90 -5.52 2.21 -16.42
C ILE A 90 -5.60 0.86 -17.13
N VAL A 91 -4.91 0.71 -18.25
CA VAL A 91 -4.94 -0.49 -19.08
C VAL A 91 -3.52 -0.98 -19.31
N ILE A 92 -3.32 -2.27 -19.08
CA ILE A 92 -2.05 -2.99 -19.18
C ILE A 92 -2.25 -4.07 -20.26
N PRO A 93 -1.90 -3.77 -21.52
CA PRO A 93 -1.99 -4.72 -22.62
C PRO A 93 -1.05 -5.90 -22.40
N GLY A 94 -1.46 -7.07 -22.87
CA GLY A 94 -0.61 -8.27 -22.84
C GLY A 94 -0.37 -8.85 -21.45
N TYR A 95 -1.12 -8.43 -20.43
CA TYR A 95 -1.02 -8.96 -19.07
C TYR A 95 -1.18 -10.49 -19.05
N GLU A 96 -2.15 -11.01 -19.80
CA GLU A 96 -2.32 -12.45 -20.02
C GLU A 96 -2.34 -12.77 -21.52
N LYS A 97 -1.14 -12.96 -22.10
CA LYS A 97 -0.94 -13.23 -23.54
C LYS A 97 -1.55 -12.11 -24.41
N ASN A 98 -2.83 -12.26 -24.77
CA ASN A 98 -3.58 -11.34 -25.63
C ASN A 98 -4.69 -10.58 -24.88
N LEU A 99 -4.83 -10.80 -23.57
CA LEU A 99 -5.84 -10.13 -22.75
C LEU A 99 -5.24 -8.90 -22.06
N GLU A 100 -6.00 -7.81 -22.08
CA GLU A 100 -5.65 -6.58 -21.37
C GLU A 100 -6.17 -6.67 -19.93
N LEU A 101 -5.32 -6.34 -18.97
CA LEU A 101 -5.76 -6.02 -17.61
C LEU A 101 -6.28 -4.58 -17.60
N VAL A 102 -7.47 -4.39 -17.07
CA VAL A 102 -8.14 -3.10 -16.91
C VAL A 102 -8.31 -2.83 -15.42
N ILE A 103 -7.79 -1.70 -14.95
CA ILE A 103 -7.95 -1.20 -13.59
C ILE A 103 -8.81 0.05 -13.65
N GLY A 104 -10.09 -0.09 -13.34
CA GLY A 104 -11.05 1.00 -13.28
C GLY A 104 -11.06 1.67 -11.92
N PHE A 105 -11.15 2.99 -11.88
CA PHE A 105 -11.20 3.75 -10.62
C PHE A 105 -12.16 4.93 -10.68
N ARG A 106 -12.77 5.25 -9.54
CA ARG A 106 -13.62 6.44 -9.33
C ARG A 106 -13.82 6.73 -7.85
N TYR A 107 -14.31 7.92 -7.55
CA TYR A 107 -14.94 8.21 -6.28
C TYR A 107 -16.41 7.79 -6.29
N ILE A 108 -16.94 7.44 -5.12
CA ILE A 108 -18.37 7.27 -4.86
C ILE A 108 -18.72 7.95 -3.55
N GLU A 109 -19.93 8.49 -3.44
CA GLU A 109 -20.44 9.01 -2.18
C GLU A 109 -21.44 8.04 -1.57
N LYS A 110 -21.28 7.76 -0.26
CA LYS A 110 -22.23 6.93 0.47
C LYS A 110 -22.35 7.43 1.90
N ALA A 111 -23.59 7.71 2.32
CA ALA A 111 -23.89 8.16 3.68
C ALA A 111 -23.08 9.41 4.14
N GLY A 112 -22.71 10.29 3.20
CA GLY A 112 -21.90 11.48 3.48
C GLY A 112 -20.39 11.26 3.38
N ASP A 113 -19.94 10.01 3.28
CA ASP A 113 -18.53 9.69 3.08
C ASP A 113 -18.15 9.69 1.61
N THR A 114 -16.95 10.22 1.31
CA THR A 114 -16.28 10.01 0.02
C THR A 114 -15.47 8.72 0.10
N LEU A 115 -15.77 7.78 -0.80
CA LEU A 115 -15.03 6.53 -0.94
C LEU A 115 -14.32 6.52 -2.29
N PHE A 116 -13.13 5.94 -2.34
CA PHE A 116 -12.41 5.67 -3.58
C PHE A 116 -12.49 4.17 -3.88
N LEU A 117 -12.97 3.85 -5.08
CA LEU A 117 -13.19 2.50 -5.54
C LEU A 117 -12.22 2.19 -6.68
N VAL A 118 -11.56 1.04 -6.57
CA VAL A 118 -10.77 0.43 -7.65
C VAL A 118 -11.32 -0.96 -7.93
N VAL A 119 -11.57 -1.28 -9.20
CA VAL A 119 -12.05 -2.58 -9.66
C VAL A 119 -11.25 -3.00 -10.87
N THR A 120 -10.86 -4.26 -10.95
CA THR A 120 -10.18 -4.82 -12.12
C THR A 120 -11.03 -5.85 -12.84
N ASN A 121 -10.64 -6.23 -14.05
CA ASN A 121 -11.22 -7.38 -14.76
C ASN A 121 -10.52 -8.72 -14.42
N TYR A 122 -9.71 -8.77 -13.37
CA TYR A 122 -9.04 -9.99 -12.92
C TYR A 122 -9.93 -10.72 -11.90
N ASN A 123 -10.23 -11.99 -12.17
CA ASN A 123 -11.02 -12.83 -11.29
C ASN A 123 -10.09 -13.54 -10.29
N ILE A 124 -10.31 -13.31 -9.00
CA ILE A 124 -9.45 -13.82 -7.94
C ILE A 124 -9.57 -15.33 -7.73
N GLU A 125 -10.70 -15.93 -8.11
CA GLU A 125 -10.93 -17.37 -7.93
C GLU A 125 -10.31 -18.18 -9.07
N THR A 126 -10.39 -17.68 -10.30
CA THR A 126 -9.82 -18.35 -11.47
C THR A 126 -8.38 -17.94 -11.72
N GLU A 127 -7.88 -16.92 -11.00
CA GLU A 127 -6.56 -16.32 -11.17
C GLU A 127 -6.28 -15.86 -12.61
N SER A 128 -7.31 -15.38 -13.31
CA SER A 128 -7.22 -14.99 -14.73
C SER A 128 -8.07 -13.76 -15.06
N ILE A 129 -7.84 -13.16 -16.23
CA ILE A 129 -8.76 -12.15 -16.78
C ILE A 129 -10.09 -12.81 -17.15
N ASP A 130 -11.17 -12.36 -16.51
CA ASP A 130 -12.53 -12.84 -16.73
C ASP A 130 -13.55 -11.72 -16.48
N THR A 131 -14.44 -11.52 -17.46
CA THR A 131 -15.48 -10.49 -17.43
C THR A 131 -16.89 -11.06 -17.31
N SER A 132 -17.00 -12.38 -17.19
CA SER A 132 -18.29 -13.08 -17.10
C SER A 132 -18.92 -13.01 -15.70
N ASP A 133 -18.10 -12.98 -14.65
CA ASP A 133 -18.56 -12.86 -13.25
C ASP A 133 -17.97 -11.63 -12.56
N LEU A 134 -18.76 -10.55 -12.51
CA LEU A 134 -18.36 -9.28 -11.91
C LEU A 134 -18.21 -9.36 -10.38
N GLN A 135 -18.80 -10.35 -9.72
CA GLN A 135 -18.74 -10.46 -8.24
C GLN A 135 -17.40 -11.00 -7.75
N LYS A 136 -16.64 -11.65 -8.62
CA LYS A 136 -15.35 -12.28 -8.31
C LYS A 136 -14.15 -11.46 -8.76
N GLN A 137 -14.40 -10.24 -9.23
CA GLN A 137 -13.36 -9.32 -9.66
C GLN A 137 -12.56 -8.79 -8.48
N LEU A 138 -11.25 -8.67 -8.65
CA LEU A 138 -10.40 -8.00 -7.67
C LEU A 138 -10.84 -6.54 -7.56
N ALA A 139 -11.26 -6.16 -6.36
CA ALA A 139 -11.68 -4.81 -6.05
C ALA A 139 -11.13 -4.39 -4.69
N THR A 140 -10.84 -3.10 -4.55
CA THR A 140 -10.58 -2.48 -3.25
C THR A 140 -11.37 -1.19 -3.13
N ILE A 141 -11.79 -0.89 -1.91
CA ILE A 141 -12.51 0.32 -1.57
C ILE A 141 -11.91 0.91 -0.30
N CYS A 142 -11.64 2.21 -0.33
CA CYS A 142 -11.13 2.95 0.82
C CYS A 142 -11.93 4.22 1.04
N GLN A 143 -11.98 4.70 2.28
CA GLN A 143 -12.52 6.00 2.62
C GLN A 143 -11.47 7.08 2.33
N VAL A 144 -11.91 8.23 1.83
CA VAL A 144 -11.05 9.39 1.62
C VAL A 144 -11.39 10.42 2.69
N LYS A 145 -10.49 10.61 3.66
CA LYS A 145 -10.73 11.46 4.82
C LYS A 145 -9.43 12.08 5.32
N SER A 146 -9.50 13.36 5.70
CA SER A 146 -8.36 14.10 6.27
C SER A 146 -7.07 14.03 5.44
N ASN A 147 -7.18 14.04 4.11
CA ASN A 147 -6.11 13.84 3.12
C ASN A 147 -5.61 12.40 2.89
N ARG A 148 -6.21 11.41 3.54
CA ARG A 148 -5.77 10.01 3.52
C ARG A 148 -6.72 9.15 2.70
N PHE A 149 -6.17 8.10 2.11
CA PHE A 149 -6.95 6.95 1.63
C PHE A 149 -6.82 5.86 2.69
N VAL A 150 -7.93 5.49 3.31
CA VAL A 150 -7.96 4.62 4.49
C VAL A 150 -8.79 3.39 4.19
N TYR A 151 -8.19 2.22 4.32
CA TYR A 151 -8.91 0.98 4.13
C TYR A 151 -9.84 0.73 5.33
N PHE A 152 -10.98 0.07 5.11
CA PHE A 152 -11.99 -0.10 6.17
C PHE A 152 -11.46 -0.87 7.40
N GLU A 153 -10.46 -1.72 7.21
CA GLU A 153 -9.80 -2.42 8.32
C GLU A 153 -8.88 -1.51 9.13
N ASP A 154 -8.49 -0.35 8.61
CA ASP A 154 -7.61 0.60 9.29
C ASP A 154 -8.37 1.77 9.92
N LEU A 155 -9.70 1.84 9.75
CA LEU A 155 -10.51 2.86 10.42
C LEU A 155 -10.38 2.79 11.94
N ASN A 156 -10.24 3.96 12.55
CA ASN A 156 -10.04 4.10 13.98
C ASN A 156 -11.14 3.35 14.76
N SER A 157 -10.69 2.44 15.61
CA SER A 157 -11.57 1.60 16.41
C SER A 157 -11.00 1.40 17.80
N GLU A 158 -11.68 1.96 18.81
CA GLU A 158 -11.30 1.78 20.22
C GLU A 158 -11.15 0.29 20.59
N LYS A 159 -11.99 -0.57 19.99
CA LYS A 159 -11.92 -2.02 20.17
C LYS A 159 -10.59 -2.58 19.64
N LYS A 160 -10.19 -2.26 18.41
CA LYS A 160 -8.91 -2.73 17.84
C LYS A 160 -7.72 -2.18 18.61
N ILE A 161 -7.79 -0.90 18.99
CA ILE A 161 -6.76 -0.26 19.81
C ILE A 161 -6.60 -1.00 21.15
N ALA A 162 -7.71 -1.35 21.81
CA ALA A 162 -7.68 -2.13 23.04
C ALA A 162 -7.08 -3.52 22.82
N GLU A 163 -7.50 -4.24 21.76
CA GLU A 163 -6.97 -5.56 21.42
C GLU A 163 -5.45 -5.56 21.18
N TYR A 164 -4.90 -4.56 20.48
CA TYR A 164 -3.45 -4.45 20.28
C TYR A 164 -2.70 -4.11 21.58
N LYS A 165 -3.28 -3.26 22.44
CA LYS A 165 -2.70 -2.94 23.75
C LYS A 165 -2.69 -4.17 24.66
N GLU A 166 -3.81 -4.90 24.74
CA GLU A 166 -3.96 -6.10 25.58
C GLU A 166 -3.05 -7.25 25.11
N SER A 167 -2.92 -7.43 23.80
CA SER A 167 -2.03 -8.46 23.22
C SER A 167 -0.55 -8.08 23.21
N GLY A 168 -0.20 -6.83 23.58
CA GLY A 168 1.17 -6.32 23.53
C GLY A 168 1.74 -6.15 22.10
N ASN A 169 0.88 -6.18 21.08
CA ASN A 169 1.24 -6.05 19.68
C ASN A 169 1.41 -4.57 19.29
N LEU A 170 2.46 -3.97 19.86
CA LEU A 170 2.77 -2.56 19.71
C LEU A 170 3.06 -2.15 18.27
N LEU A 171 3.69 -3.02 17.47
CA LEU A 171 3.97 -2.72 16.06
C LEU A 171 2.68 -2.58 15.26
N SER A 172 1.70 -3.47 15.47
CA SER A 172 0.41 -3.37 14.78
C SER A 172 -0.38 -2.16 15.25
N LEU A 173 -0.28 -1.79 16.53
CA LEU A 173 -0.88 -0.56 17.06
C LEU A 173 -0.28 0.69 16.38
N ALA A 174 1.04 0.76 16.25
CA ALA A 174 1.72 1.86 15.58
C ALA A 174 1.31 1.96 14.10
N ASN A 175 1.22 0.82 13.40
CA ASN A 175 0.76 0.78 12.01
C ASN A 175 -0.71 1.21 11.88
N HIS A 176 -1.58 0.80 12.82
CA HIS A 176 -2.99 1.20 12.81
C HIS A 176 -3.13 2.71 12.91
N TYR A 177 -2.46 3.36 13.87
CA TYR A 177 -2.47 4.83 13.98
C TYR A 177 -1.87 5.53 12.76
N LEU A 178 -0.85 4.94 12.13
CA LEU A 178 -0.21 5.54 10.97
C LEU A 178 -1.11 5.54 9.71
N MET A 179 -1.97 4.52 9.60
CA MET A 179 -2.80 4.24 8.42
C MET A 179 -4.28 4.61 8.60
N ASP A 180 -4.69 5.02 9.80
CA ASP A 180 -6.08 5.42 10.07
C ASP A 180 -6.43 6.79 9.45
N GLU A 181 -7.69 7.19 9.65
CA GLU A 181 -8.22 8.45 9.13
C GLU A 181 -7.96 9.69 9.99
N ASP A 182 -7.31 9.54 11.16
CA ASP A 182 -7.13 10.60 12.14
C ASP A 182 -5.65 11.05 12.19
N PRO A 183 -5.31 12.20 11.57
CA PRO A 183 -3.93 12.67 11.55
C PRO A 183 -3.36 13.01 12.93
N ASP A 184 -4.20 13.23 13.95
CA ASP A 184 -3.72 13.50 15.30
C ASP A 184 -3.04 12.25 15.91
N ASN A 185 -3.40 11.05 15.44
CA ASN A 185 -2.82 9.79 15.90
C ASN A 185 -1.38 9.56 15.43
N ASP A 186 -0.87 10.30 14.43
CA ASP A 186 0.54 10.24 14.02
C ASP A 186 1.50 10.53 15.19
N SER A 187 1.06 11.41 16.09
CA SER A 187 1.81 11.77 17.30
C SER A 187 2.01 10.60 18.27
N LEU A 188 1.15 9.58 18.21
CA LEU A 188 1.20 8.37 19.04
C LEU A 188 2.16 7.32 18.49
N VAL A 189 2.52 7.40 17.20
CA VAL A 189 3.32 6.39 16.51
C VAL A 189 4.76 6.37 17.03
N ASN A 190 5.47 7.50 17.02
CA ASN A 190 6.90 7.52 17.37
C ASN A 190 7.20 7.03 18.81
N PRO A 191 6.44 7.40 19.86
CA PRO A 191 6.64 6.86 21.20
C PRO A 191 6.53 5.33 21.25
N ILE A 192 5.58 4.74 20.51
CA ILE A 192 5.42 3.29 20.43
C ILE A 192 6.63 2.65 19.75
N LEU A 193 7.06 3.19 18.61
CA LEU A 193 8.22 2.69 17.87
C LEU A 193 9.51 2.78 18.71
N GLU A 194 9.72 3.87 19.43
CA GLU A 194 10.87 4.04 20.33
C GLU A 194 10.87 3.02 21.46
N SER A 195 9.70 2.69 22.02
CA SER A 195 9.58 1.64 23.04
C SER A 195 9.99 0.26 22.51
N ILE A 196 9.60 -0.09 21.27
CA ILE A 196 9.99 -1.35 20.62
C ILE A 196 11.49 -1.39 20.37
N LEU A 197 12.06 -0.28 19.88
CA LEU A 197 13.48 -0.19 19.53
C LEU A 197 14.41 -0.21 20.76
N ALA A 198 13.95 0.29 21.90
CA ALA A 198 14.72 0.32 23.14
C ALA A 198 14.74 -1.02 23.90
N ASP A 199 13.69 -1.83 23.75
CA ASP A 199 13.51 -3.10 24.46
C ASP A 199 14.49 -4.17 23.95
N GLN A 200 15.48 -4.52 24.78
CA GLN A 200 16.52 -5.48 24.44
C GLN A 200 15.99 -6.90 24.21
N ASN A 201 14.83 -7.25 24.77
CA ASN A 201 14.26 -8.59 24.71
C ASN A 201 13.34 -8.81 23.50
N ARG A 202 12.99 -7.74 22.76
CA ARG A 202 12.19 -7.87 21.54
C ARG A 202 12.97 -8.54 20.40
N ASN A 203 12.23 -9.24 19.56
CA ASN A 203 12.76 -9.89 18.37
C ASN A 203 13.40 -8.85 17.42
N GLU A 204 14.57 -9.16 16.86
CA GLU A 204 15.29 -8.26 15.95
C GLU A 204 14.53 -7.96 14.64
N LEU A 205 13.74 -8.90 14.11
CA LEU A 205 12.84 -8.66 12.98
C LEU A 205 11.75 -7.65 13.35
N GLU A 206 11.18 -7.74 14.55
CA GLU A 206 10.16 -6.78 15.01
C GLU A 206 10.76 -5.38 15.18
N LYS A 207 11.97 -5.29 15.77
CA LYS A 207 12.72 -4.02 15.83
C LYS A 207 13.05 -3.48 14.45
N PHE A 208 13.37 -4.36 13.50
CA PHE A 208 13.64 -3.97 12.12
C PHE A 208 12.40 -3.39 11.45
N PHE A 209 11.24 -4.03 11.61
CA PHE A 209 9.98 -3.50 11.11
C PHE A 209 9.60 -2.18 11.78
N ALA A 210 9.73 -2.06 13.10
CA ALA A 210 9.51 -0.78 13.79
C ALA A 210 10.45 0.34 13.27
N PHE A 211 11.69 0.00 12.94
CA PHE A 211 12.64 0.94 12.35
C PHE A 211 12.22 1.39 10.95
N LEU A 212 11.68 0.49 10.11
CA LEU A 212 11.15 0.84 8.79
C LEU A 212 9.81 1.60 8.87
N THR A 213 8.93 1.27 9.82
CA THR A 213 7.70 2.05 10.09
C THR A 213 8.02 3.50 10.47
N LYS A 214 9.13 3.73 11.20
CA LYS A 214 9.63 5.10 11.42
C LYS A 214 10.03 5.79 10.13
N GLY A 215 10.55 5.04 9.16
CA GLY A 215 10.82 5.51 7.80
C GLY A 215 9.55 5.86 7.05
N GLN A 216 8.51 5.02 7.13
CA GLN A 216 7.20 5.30 6.51
C GLN A 216 6.58 6.58 7.08
N LEU A 217 6.63 6.77 8.41
CA LEU A 217 6.21 8.03 9.04
C LEU A 217 7.00 9.22 8.48
N ALA A 218 8.32 9.08 8.28
CA ALA A 218 9.13 10.11 7.66
C ALA A 218 8.72 10.39 6.19
N LEU A 219 8.37 9.37 5.40
CA LEU A 219 7.84 9.53 4.05
C LEU A 219 6.51 10.29 4.05
N ILE A 220 5.57 9.91 4.92
CA ILE A 220 4.27 10.57 5.09
C ILE A 220 4.45 12.06 5.46
N GLN A 221 5.41 12.35 6.34
CA GLN A 221 5.77 13.71 6.77
C GLN A 221 6.67 14.45 5.78
N LYS A 222 6.97 13.86 4.62
CA LYS A 222 7.86 14.41 3.58
C LYS A 222 9.29 14.71 4.06
N ASN A 223 9.73 14.06 5.14
CA ASN A 223 11.09 14.13 5.64
C ASN A 223 11.98 13.09 4.92
N LEU A 224 12.26 13.36 3.64
CA LEU A 224 13.01 12.44 2.77
C LEU A 224 14.43 12.18 3.25
N ASN A 225 15.06 13.15 3.93
CA ASN A 225 16.40 12.98 4.51
C ASN A 225 16.41 11.91 5.61
N LEU A 226 15.47 11.97 6.54
CA LEU A 226 15.32 10.97 7.59
C LEU A 226 14.96 9.60 6.99
N ALA A 227 14.09 9.57 5.98
CA ALA A 227 13.72 8.33 5.30
C ALA A 227 14.92 7.66 4.62
N GLU A 228 15.80 8.43 3.96
CA GLU A 228 17.04 7.93 3.36
C GLU A 228 18.04 7.43 4.41
N GLU A 229 18.17 8.16 5.52
CA GLU A 229 19.02 7.74 6.64
C GLU A 229 18.56 6.38 7.20
N ILE A 230 17.24 6.20 7.35
CA ILE A 230 16.64 4.94 7.80
C ILE A 230 16.91 3.82 6.79
N LYS A 231 16.76 4.06 5.48
CA LYS A 231 17.10 3.07 4.43
C LYS A 231 18.56 2.63 4.54
N SER A 232 19.46 3.59 4.64
CA SER A 232 20.91 3.36 4.73
C SER A 232 21.30 2.54 5.96
N LYS A 233 20.72 2.87 7.12
CA LYS A 233 20.95 2.15 8.39
C LYS A 233 20.30 0.76 8.43
N SER A 234 19.27 0.53 7.61
CA SER A 234 18.54 -0.74 7.57
C SER A 234 19.38 -1.90 7.03
N LEU A 235 20.27 -1.64 6.06
CA LEU A 235 21.19 -2.64 5.51
C LEU A 235 22.07 -3.28 6.60
N LEU A 236 22.55 -2.47 7.56
CA LEU A 236 23.33 -2.97 8.70
C LEU A 236 22.46 -3.72 9.71
N ARG A 237 21.19 -3.33 9.86
CA ARG A 237 20.27 -4.00 10.79
C ARG A 237 19.86 -5.39 10.30
N ILE A 238 19.70 -5.60 8.99
CA ILE A 238 19.39 -6.92 8.41
C ILE A 238 20.44 -7.97 8.80
N GLN A 239 21.71 -7.57 8.98
CA GLN A 239 22.78 -8.49 9.38
C GLN A 239 22.55 -9.11 10.77
N LYS A 240 21.75 -8.46 11.64
CA LYS A 240 21.41 -8.94 12.99
C LYS A 240 20.20 -9.87 13.02
N ILE A 241 19.46 -9.97 11.91
CA ILE A 241 18.26 -10.78 11.80
C ILE A 241 18.67 -12.25 11.53
N LYS A 242 17.92 -13.18 12.14
CA LYS A 242 18.12 -14.62 11.93
C LYS A 242 17.94 -14.97 10.45
N ALA A 243 18.67 -15.99 9.99
CA ALA A 243 18.64 -16.40 8.58
C ALA A 243 17.22 -16.73 8.07
N GLU A 244 16.40 -17.41 8.88
CA GLU A 244 15.02 -17.78 8.57
C GLU A 244 14.06 -16.58 8.36
N ASP A 245 14.43 -15.40 8.83
CA ASP A 245 13.64 -14.17 8.74
C ASP A 245 14.27 -13.12 7.81
N LYS A 246 15.46 -13.39 7.26
CA LYS A 246 16.17 -12.43 6.40
C LYS A 246 15.44 -12.13 5.10
N GLU A 247 14.91 -13.15 4.43
CA GLU A 247 14.15 -12.94 3.18
C GLU A 247 12.95 -12.01 3.40
N LYS A 248 12.26 -12.14 4.56
CA LYS A 248 11.16 -11.26 4.93
C LYS A 248 11.65 -9.83 5.15
N ALA A 249 12.75 -9.65 5.86
CA ALA A 249 13.33 -8.34 6.11
C ALA A 249 13.81 -7.65 4.81
N GLU A 250 14.45 -8.41 3.92
CA GLU A 250 14.91 -7.94 2.62
C GLU A 250 13.74 -7.54 1.71
N PHE A 251 12.67 -8.33 1.71
CA PHE A 251 11.44 -8.01 0.98
C PHE A 251 10.81 -6.70 1.47
N ILE A 252 10.63 -6.54 2.78
CA ILE A 252 10.06 -5.30 3.33
C ILE A 252 10.99 -4.10 3.08
N LEU A 253 12.32 -4.29 3.14
CA LEU A 253 13.26 -3.23 2.76
C LEU A 253 13.16 -2.87 1.27
N LYS A 254 12.94 -3.85 0.38
CA LYS A 254 12.70 -3.60 -1.05
C LYS A 254 11.45 -2.74 -1.24
N LEU A 255 10.35 -3.08 -0.57
CA LEU A 255 9.11 -2.28 -0.61
C LEU A 255 9.34 -0.87 -0.09
N TYR A 256 9.96 -0.71 1.08
CA TYR A 256 10.27 0.61 1.64
C TYR A 256 11.20 1.42 0.72
N SER A 257 12.20 0.78 0.11
CA SER A 257 13.11 1.43 -0.84
C SER A 257 12.35 1.92 -2.07
N LYS A 258 11.44 1.12 -2.60
CA LYS A 258 10.55 1.48 -3.70
C LYS A 258 9.67 2.68 -3.30
N GLU A 259 9.09 2.64 -2.10
CA GLU A 259 8.29 3.74 -1.54
C GLU A 259 9.07 5.05 -1.47
N LEU A 260 10.31 5.01 -0.98
CA LEU A 260 11.18 6.17 -0.90
C LEU A 260 11.54 6.74 -2.27
N GLU A 261 11.93 5.89 -3.24
CA GLU A 261 12.32 6.38 -4.55
C GLU A 261 11.16 7.05 -5.29
N TRP A 262 9.96 6.46 -5.28
CA TRP A 262 8.83 7.08 -5.97
C TRP A 262 8.38 8.37 -5.27
N MET A 263 8.44 8.45 -3.94
CA MET A 263 8.15 9.68 -3.19
C MET A 263 9.13 10.81 -3.54
N LYS A 264 10.43 10.52 -3.67
CA LYS A 264 11.40 11.51 -4.16
C LYS A 264 11.07 12.01 -5.55
N ILE A 265 10.74 11.11 -6.47
CA ILE A 265 10.38 11.48 -7.85
C ILE A 265 9.10 12.31 -7.86
N PHE A 266 8.12 11.96 -7.03
CA PHE A 266 6.86 12.68 -6.91
C PHE A 266 7.08 14.14 -6.45
N GLU A 267 7.82 14.34 -5.37
CA GLU A 267 8.14 15.68 -4.85
C GLU A 267 8.97 16.50 -5.86
N ASN A 268 9.91 15.87 -6.57
CA ASN A 268 10.71 16.55 -7.60
C ASN A 268 9.91 16.89 -8.87
N LYS A 269 8.89 16.10 -9.23
CA LYS A 269 8.01 16.38 -10.39
C LYS A 269 6.92 17.41 -10.06
N GLY A 270 6.65 17.67 -8.79
CA GLY A 270 5.75 18.73 -8.33
C GLY A 270 6.14 20.15 -8.77
N THR A 271 7.27 20.34 -9.47
CA THR A 271 7.73 21.62 -10.03
C THR A 271 7.56 21.79 -11.54
N ASP A 272 7.10 20.80 -12.31
CA ASP A 272 6.84 20.98 -13.75
C ASP A 272 5.55 20.27 -14.18
N PRO A 273 4.50 21.00 -14.59
CA PRO A 273 3.30 20.37 -15.13
C PRO A 273 3.66 19.66 -16.43
N LEU A 274 3.27 18.38 -16.53
CA LEU A 274 3.29 17.62 -17.77
C LEU A 274 2.57 18.43 -18.85
N LYS A 275 3.31 18.79 -19.91
CA LYS A 275 2.72 19.41 -21.10
C LYS A 275 1.73 18.40 -21.71
N THR A 276 0.45 18.72 -21.63
CA THR A 276 -0.63 18.10 -22.40
C THR A 276 -0.49 18.44 -23.88
#